data_AF-A0A7K5UIA3-F1
#
_entry.id   AF-A0A7K5UIA3-F1
#
_cell.length_a   1.000
_cell.length_b   1.000
_cell.length_c   1.000
_cell.angle_alpha   90.00
_cell.angle_beta   90.00
_cell.angle_gamma   90.00
#
_symmetry.space_group_name_H-M   'P 1'
#
loop_
_entity.id
_entity.type
_entity.pdbx_description
1 polymer ?
#
loop_
_entity_poly.entity_id
_entity_poly.type
_entity_poly.pdbx_seq_one_letter_code
_entity_poly.pdbx_strand_id
1 'polypeptide(L)'
;FPLQLKSQAPGSVEELRCLQMLNQQPEGSSLEELSSSQTCLKLASTIKAYVATVTENILRRSAVKEARRSYFNTSEGQVPPKTAGKPSAHLTLRPQSLTQDGILERFGNLSQSCRHAITRWEHSTLHSHLQNITYRDGRLRVEQPGKYYVYSQIYFRYRSAGAQDSGPQLVQCIQWQPSHSQPILLLKGVGTKCWAPEADYGLHALYQGGLFELKAGDELFVSVSSLAIDYNDAAASYFGAFRLDL
;
A
#
# COMPACT_ATOMS: atom_id res chain seq x y z
N PHE A 1 2.29 3.04 9.75
CA PHE A 1 2.75 3.10 11.15
C PHE A 1 1.59 2.76 12.08
N PRO A 2 1.59 1.64 12.81
CA PRO A 2 0.92 1.67 14.11
C PRO A 2 1.78 2.60 14.98
N LEU A 3 1.21 3.68 15.51
CA LEU A 3 1.86 4.38 16.62
C LEU A 3 1.93 3.36 17.76
N GLN A 4 3.06 2.68 17.92
CA GLN A 4 3.39 2.08 19.21
C GLN A 4 3.60 3.25 20.16
N LEU A 5 2.56 3.57 20.93
CA LEU A 5 2.74 4.29 22.17
C LEU A 5 3.64 3.42 23.05
N LYS A 6 4.93 3.74 23.07
CA LYS A 6 5.81 3.27 24.14
C LYS A 6 5.27 3.90 25.42
N SER A 7 4.62 3.11 26.27
CA SER A 7 4.28 3.52 27.62
C SER A 7 5.58 3.64 28.42
N GLN A 8 6.25 4.78 28.32
CA GLN A 8 7.32 5.12 29.22
C GLN A 8 6.72 5.73 30.48
N ALA A 9 6.78 4.95 31.56
CA ALA A 9 6.45 5.29 32.95
C ALA A 9 4.97 5.64 33.24
N PRO A 10 4.49 5.42 34.48
CA PRO A 10 3.26 6.05 34.95
C PRO A 10 3.41 7.56 34.79
N GLY A 11 2.43 8.21 34.16
CA GLY A 11 2.42 9.66 33.97
C GLY A 11 2.64 10.37 35.29
N SER A 12 3.37 11.48 35.27
CA SER A 12 3.67 12.20 36.51
C SER A 12 2.36 12.61 37.20
N VAL A 13 2.38 12.75 38.53
CA VAL A 13 1.19 13.19 39.30
C VAL A 13 0.61 14.51 38.74
N GLU A 14 1.48 15.34 38.16
CA GLU A 14 1.13 16.60 37.50
C GLU A 14 0.43 16.38 36.15
N GLU A 15 0.86 15.41 35.33
CA GLU A 15 0.21 15.04 34.08
C GLU A 15 -1.19 14.46 34.33
N LEU A 16 -1.34 13.61 35.36
CA LEU A 16 -2.64 13.06 35.76
C LEU A 16 -3.60 14.14 36.26
N ARG A 17 -3.09 15.08 37.08
CA ARG A 17 -3.88 16.24 37.53
C ARG A 17 -4.28 17.14 36.35
N CYS A 18 -3.39 17.34 35.38
CA CYS A 18 -3.68 18.09 34.16
C CYS A 18 -4.78 17.42 33.33
N LEU A 19 -4.72 16.11 33.12
CA LEU A 19 -5.76 15.35 32.40
C LEU A 19 -7.12 15.45 33.09
N GLN A 20 -7.16 15.41 34.42
CA GLN A 20 -8.39 15.63 35.18
C GLN A 20 -8.98 17.03 34.96
N MET A 21 -8.14 18.07 34.95
CA MET A 21 -8.59 19.44 34.67
C MET A 21 -9.11 19.59 33.23
N LEU A 22 -8.39 19.03 32.25
CA LEU A 22 -8.82 19.07 30.85
C LEU A 22 -10.17 18.38 30.63
N ASN A 23 -10.46 17.31 31.36
CA ASN A 23 -11.73 16.57 31.25
C ASN A 23 -12.90 17.28 31.96
N GLN A 24 -12.64 18.30 32.79
CA GLN A 24 -13.65 19.08 33.51
C GLN A 24 -13.93 20.44 32.84
N GLN A 25 -13.20 20.79 31.79
CA GLN A 25 -13.39 22.05 31.08
C GLN A 25 -14.67 22.02 30.24
N PRO A 26 -15.49 23.08 30.26
CA PRO A 26 -16.66 23.21 29.40
C PRO A 26 -16.26 23.28 27.93
N GLU A 27 -17.12 22.75 27.04
CA GLU A 27 -16.89 22.77 25.60
C GLU A 27 -16.73 24.21 25.08
N GLY A 28 -15.55 24.53 24.53
CA GLY A 28 -15.24 25.85 23.95
C GLY A 28 -14.28 26.74 24.74
N SER A 29 -13.75 26.28 25.89
CA SER A 29 -12.75 27.02 26.67
C SER A 29 -11.41 27.18 25.94
N SER A 30 -10.81 28.38 25.97
CA SER A 30 -9.46 28.62 25.43
C SER A 30 -8.39 27.94 26.28
N LEU A 31 -7.40 27.32 25.62
CA LEU A 31 -6.26 26.67 26.28
C LEU A 31 -5.37 27.66 27.07
N GLU A 32 -5.60 28.96 26.89
CA GLU A 32 -4.85 30.04 27.56
C GLU A 32 -5.17 30.17 29.06
N GLU A 33 -6.32 29.64 29.52
CA GLU A 33 -6.71 29.65 30.95
C GLU A 33 -5.94 28.63 31.81
N LEU A 34 -5.17 27.73 31.18
CA LEU A 34 -4.32 26.74 31.86
C LEU A 34 -2.95 27.36 32.24
N SER A 35 -2.95 28.53 32.85
CA SER A 35 -1.74 29.34 33.05
C SER A 35 -0.83 28.89 34.22
N SER A 36 -1.13 27.79 34.90
CA SER A 36 -0.43 27.42 36.16
C SER A 36 0.66 26.35 36.04
N SER A 37 0.81 25.65 34.90
CA SER A 37 1.90 24.68 34.71
C SER A 37 2.34 24.55 33.25
N GLN A 38 3.62 24.82 32.99
CA GLN A 38 4.24 24.66 31.67
C GLN A 38 4.16 23.20 31.17
N THR A 39 4.21 22.23 32.08
CA THR A 39 4.05 20.80 31.77
C THR A 39 2.62 20.49 31.30
N CYS A 40 1.60 21.09 31.93
CA CYS A 40 0.21 20.89 31.54
C CYS A 40 -0.11 21.52 30.17
N LEU A 41 0.41 22.72 29.90
CA LEU A 41 0.29 23.35 28.58
C LEU A 41 0.92 22.51 27.47
N LYS A 42 2.07 21.91 27.72
CA LYS A 42 2.75 21.02 26.76
C LYS A 42 1.94 19.74 26.51
N LEU A 43 1.38 19.14 27.55
CA LEU A 43 0.52 17.97 27.40
C LEU A 43 -0.74 18.30 26.61
N ALA A 44 -1.41 19.39 26.95
CA ALA A 44 -2.65 19.80 26.29
C ALA A 44 -2.43 20.18 24.82
N SER A 45 -1.33 20.85 24.49
CA SER A 45 -0.98 21.15 23.09
C SER A 45 -0.68 19.87 22.29
N THR A 46 -0.02 18.89 22.91
CA THR A 46 0.26 17.58 22.29
C THR A 46 -1.04 16.82 22.01
N ILE A 47 -1.98 16.81 22.97
CA ILE A 47 -3.30 16.19 22.78
C ILE A 47 -4.08 16.91 21.68
N LYS A 48 -4.09 18.25 21.67
CA LYS A 48 -4.74 19.06 20.63
C LYS A 48 -4.20 18.74 19.24
N ALA A 49 -2.88 18.65 19.08
CA ALA A 49 -2.25 18.30 17.81
C ALA A 49 -2.60 16.88 17.35
N TYR A 50 -2.64 15.92 18.28
CA TYR A 50 -3.04 14.55 17.97
C TYR A 50 -4.51 14.47 17.53
N VAL A 51 -5.43 15.10 18.28
CA VAL A 51 -6.86 15.15 17.92
C VAL A 51 -7.05 15.82 16.57
N ALA A 52 -6.40 16.96 16.31
CA ALA A 52 -6.46 17.62 15.00
C ALA A 52 -6.02 16.69 13.87
N THR A 53 -4.90 15.98 14.06
CA THR A 53 -4.37 15.02 13.08
C THR A 53 -5.34 13.85 12.84
N VAL A 54 -5.95 13.31 13.89
CA VAL A 54 -6.91 12.19 13.77
C VAL A 54 -8.20 12.66 13.10
N THR A 55 -8.72 13.83 13.47
CA THR A 55 -9.92 14.42 12.88
C THR A 55 -9.71 14.73 11.40
N GLU A 56 -8.57 15.32 11.01
CA GLU A 56 -8.22 15.55 9.61
C GLU A 56 -8.17 14.24 8.81
N ASN A 57 -7.56 13.19 9.36
CA ASN A 57 -7.53 11.87 8.74
C ASN A 57 -8.92 11.24 8.57
N ILE A 58 -9.84 11.45 9.54
CA ILE A 58 -11.22 10.96 9.46
C ILE A 58 -12.01 11.76 8.42
N LEU A 59 -11.92 13.09 8.43
CA LEU A 59 -12.58 13.97 7.46
C LEU A 59 -12.10 13.72 6.04
N ARG A 60 -10.79 13.52 5.84
CA ARG A 60 -10.23 13.13 4.54
C ARG A 60 -10.81 11.79 4.08
N ARG A 61 -10.96 10.81 4.96
CA ARG A 61 -11.58 9.51 4.64
C ARG A 61 -13.07 9.63 4.31
N SER A 62 -13.83 10.48 5.00
CA SER A 62 -15.25 10.69 4.71
C SER A 62 -15.47 11.45 3.41
N ALA A 63 -14.71 12.51 3.16
CA ALA A 63 -14.75 13.25 1.89
C ALA A 63 -14.42 12.35 0.68
N VAL A 64 -13.46 11.43 0.83
CA VAL A 64 -13.14 10.43 -0.20
C VAL A 64 -14.31 9.45 -0.45
N LYS A 65 -15.02 9.01 0.59
CA LYS A 65 -16.21 8.16 0.45
C LYS A 65 -17.36 8.91 -0.22
N GLU A 66 -17.52 10.19 0.08
CA GLU A 66 -18.58 11.05 -0.46
C GLU A 66 -18.33 11.44 -1.91
N ALA A 67 -17.09 11.81 -2.27
CA ALA A 67 -16.68 12.01 -3.65
C ALA A 67 -16.97 10.77 -4.51
N ARG A 68 -16.67 9.57 -3.99
CA ARG A 68 -17.00 8.31 -4.65
C ARG A 68 -18.51 8.15 -4.87
N ARG A 69 -19.36 8.45 -3.89
CA ARG A 69 -20.82 8.42 -4.05
C ARG A 69 -21.32 9.46 -5.06
N SER A 70 -20.75 10.66 -5.06
CA SER A 70 -21.10 11.70 -6.01
C SER A 70 -20.75 11.29 -7.45
N TYR A 71 -19.56 10.72 -7.69
CA TYR A 71 -19.18 10.21 -9.02
C TYR A 71 -20.16 9.14 -9.55
N PHE A 72 -20.81 8.36 -8.68
CA PHE A 72 -21.84 7.40 -9.09
C PHE A 72 -23.21 8.03 -9.34
N ASN A 73 -23.51 9.20 -8.76
CA ASN A 73 -24.82 9.86 -8.86
C ASN A 73 -24.88 10.91 -9.98
N THR A 74 -23.76 11.50 -10.41
CA THR A 74 -23.75 12.57 -11.44
C THR A 74 -23.84 12.06 -12.89
N SER A 75 -24.31 10.83 -13.12
CA SER A 75 -24.53 10.27 -14.46
C SER A 75 -26.01 10.22 -14.89
N GLU A 76 -26.84 11.16 -14.42
CA GLU A 76 -28.18 11.42 -14.96
C GLU A 76 -28.14 12.18 -16.31
N GLY A 77 -27.41 11.62 -17.26
CA GLY A 77 -27.46 11.97 -18.67
C GLY A 77 -27.37 10.69 -19.47
N GLN A 78 -28.53 10.11 -19.81
CA GLN A 78 -28.72 8.92 -20.65
C GLN A 78 -27.64 7.85 -20.49
N VAL A 79 -27.90 6.87 -19.62
CA VAL A 79 -27.14 5.61 -19.53
C VAL A 79 -27.08 4.99 -20.94
N PRO A 80 -25.92 5.01 -21.64
CA PRO A 80 -25.73 4.13 -22.78
C PRO A 80 -25.90 2.70 -22.24
N PRO A 81 -26.41 1.74 -23.02
CA PRO A 81 -26.54 0.36 -22.55
C PRO A 81 -25.23 -0.03 -21.88
N LYS A 82 -25.28 -0.52 -20.63
CA LYS A 82 -24.12 -0.93 -19.83
C LYS A 82 -23.21 -1.80 -20.69
N THR A 83 -22.28 -1.19 -21.41
CA THR A 83 -21.19 -1.89 -22.03
C THR A 83 -20.43 -2.41 -20.84
N ALA A 84 -20.39 -3.73 -20.69
CA ALA A 84 -19.59 -4.37 -19.66
C ALA A 84 -18.18 -3.79 -19.81
N GLY A 85 -17.79 -2.91 -18.89
CA GLY A 85 -16.62 -2.06 -19.13
C GLY A 85 -15.36 -2.89 -19.33
N LYS A 86 -14.42 -2.40 -20.12
CA LYS A 86 -13.30 -3.21 -20.60
C LYS A 86 -12.52 -3.83 -19.42
N PRO A 87 -12.12 -5.12 -19.48
CA PRO A 87 -11.36 -5.74 -18.42
C PRO A 87 -10.09 -4.95 -18.10
N SER A 88 -10.01 -4.38 -16.89
CA SER A 88 -8.87 -3.62 -16.42
C SER A 88 -8.77 -3.63 -14.89
N ALA A 89 -7.53 -3.53 -14.41
CA ALA A 89 -7.21 -3.46 -13.01
C ALA A 89 -5.98 -2.57 -12.80
N HIS A 90 -6.02 -1.74 -11.76
CA HIS A 90 -4.86 -1.05 -11.22
C HIS A 90 -4.94 -1.13 -9.71
N LEU A 91 -3.92 -1.72 -9.09
CA LEU A 91 -3.85 -1.90 -7.64
C LEU A 91 -2.63 -1.18 -7.10
N THR A 92 -2.77 -0.54 -5.96
CA THR A 92 -1.67 0.17 -5.27
C THR A 92 -1.21 -0.62 -4.06
N LEU A 93 0.05 -0.46 -3.67
CA LEU A 93 0.62 -1.26 -2.59
C LEU A 93 -0.01 -0.91 -1.23
N ARG A 94 -0.30 -1.94 -0.44
CA ARG A 94 -0.74 -1.80 0.95
C ARG A 94 0.35 -2.30 1.90
N PRO A 95 0.56 -1.66 3.08
CA PRO A 95 1.50 -2.14 4.08
C PRO A 95 1.28 -3.63 4.40
N GLN A 96 2.36 -4.41 4.43
CA GLN A 96 2.37 -5.84 4.81
C GLN A 96 2.81 -6.03 6.28
N SER A 97 2.25 -7.04 6.98
CA SER A 97 2.68 -7.38 8.34
C SER A 97 3.85 -8.34 8.19
N LEU A 98 4.98 -8.06 8.83
CA LEU A 98 6.21 -8.85 8.69
C LEU A 98 6.09 -10.28 9.24
N THR A 99 5.02 -10.58 9.99
CA THR A 99 4.67 -11.92 10.47
C THR A 99 3.98 -12.69 9.34
N GLN A 100 4.74 -13.36 8.50
CA GLN A 100 4.19 -14.07 7.36
C GLN A 100 4.84 -15.45 7.17
N ASP A 101 4.87 -16.21 8.26
CA ASP A 101 5.05 -17.66 8.20
C ASP A 101 3.78 -18.28 7.56
N GLY A 102 3.96 -18.92 6.41
CA GLY A 102 2.88 -19.60 5.66
C GLY A 102 2.58 -19.07 4.25
N ILE A 103 3.23 -18.01 3.75
CA ILE A 103 3.01 -17.54 2.35
C ILE A 103 3.55 -18.52 1.32
N LEU A 104 4.71 -19.14 1.57
CA LEU A 104 5.45 -19.93 0.58
C LEU A 104 4.60 -21.08 0.01
N GLU A 105 3.80 -21.74 0.83
CA GLU A 105 2.88 -22.81 0.40
C GLU A 105 1.83 -22.33 -0.63
N ARG A 106 1.33 -21.09 -0.50
CA ARG A 106 0.22 -20.57 -1.34
C ARG A 106 0.66 -20.08 -2.72
N PHE A 107 1.95 -19.78 -2.89
CA PHE A 107 2.50 -19.26 -4.14
C PHE A 107 3.41 -20.26 -4.86
N GLY A 108 3.43 -21.51 -4.41
CA GLY A 108 4.27 -22.55 -4.99
C GLY A 108 5.76 -22.30 -4.77
N ASN A 109 6.58 -23.14 -5.40
CA ASN A 109 8.03 -23.06 -5.25
C ASN A 109 8.61 -21.97 -6.18
N LEU A 110 8.78 -20.77 -5.65
CA LEU A 110 9.35 -19.63 -6.38
C LEU A 110 10.89 -19.66 -6.35
N SER A 111 11.52 -19.18 -7.43
CA SER A 111 12.99 -19.03 -7.45
C SER A 111 13.48 -18.11 -6.32
N GLN A 112 14.72 -18.32 -5.86
CA GLN A 112 15.31 -17.52 -4.78
C GLN A 112 15.27 -16.00 -5.05
N SER A 113 15.44 -15.59 -6.32
CA SER A 113 15.37 -14.17 -6.72
C SER A 113 13.96 -13.59 -6.72
N CYS A 114 12.92 -14.41 -6.62
CA CYS A 114 11.51 -14.02 -6.65
C CYS A 114 10.75 -14.56 -5.42
N ARG A 115 11.45 -14.86 -4.32
CA ARG A 115 10.90 -15.65 -3.20
C ARG A 115 9.77 -14.98 -2.41
N HIS A 116 9.64 -13.65 -2.48
CA HIS A 116 8.63 -12.92 -1.70
C HIS A 116 7.47 -12.46 -2.58
N ALA A 117 6.36 -13.20 -2.57
CA ALA A 117 5.12 -12.76 -3.22
C ALA A 117 4.51 -11.54 -2.49
N ILE A 118 4.05 -10.55 -3.26
CA ILE A 118 3.33 -9.39 -2.73
C ILE A 118 1.86 -9.77 -2.59
N THR A 119 1.43 -9.95 -1.34
CA THR A 119 0.13 -10.54 -1.01
C THR A 119 -0.98 -9.52 -0.79
N ARG A 120 -0.63 -8.25 -0.54
CA ARG A 120 -1.59 -7.21 -0.17
C ARG A 120 -1.51 -6.03 -1.11
N TRP A 121 -2.52 -5.92 -1.94
CA TRP A 121 -2.77 -4.80 -2.82
C TRP A 121 -4.10 -4.14 -2.43
N GLU A 122 -4.13 -2.83 -2.53
CA GLU A 122 -5.34 -2.03 -2.37
C GLU A 122 -6.02 -1.90 -3.73
N HIS A 123 -7.33 -2.16 -3.75
CA HIS A 123 -8.12 -2.27 -4.98
C HIS A 123 -9.39 -1.41 -4.93
N SER A 124 -9.61 -0.68 -3.83
CA SER A 124 -10.86 0.01 -3.54
C SER A 124 -10.69 1.48 -3.12
N THR A 125 -9.60 2.11 -3.55
CA THR A 125 -9.27 3.55 -3.33
C THR A 125 -9.40 4.40 -4.60
N LEU A 126 -9.19 5.71 -4.49
CA LEU A 126 -9.17 6.66 -5.62
C LEU A 126 -8.12 6.33 -6.69
N HIS A 127 -6.99 5.76 -6.30
CA HIS A 127 -5.89 5.45 -7.21
C HIS A 127 -5.90 3.99 -7.67
N SER A 128 -6.96 3.23 -7.38
CA SER A 128 -7.01 1.79 -7.66
C SER A 128 -8.40 1.37 -8.11
N HIS A 129 -8.50 0.45 -9.06
CA HIS A 129 -9.78 -0.06 -9.53
C HIS A 129 -9.69 -1.51 -9.98
N LEU A 130 -10.86 -2.13 -10.06
CA LEU A 130 -11.09 -3.43 -10.67
C LEU A 130 -12.33 -3.33 -11.55
N GLN A 131 -12.21 -3.79 -12.79
CA GLN A 131 -13.29 -3.82 -13.76
C GLN A 131 -13.14 -5.09 -14.58
N ASN A 132 -14.11 -6.02 -14.47
CA ASN A 132 -14.09 -7.29 -15.20
C ASN A 132 -12.77 -8.11 -15.08
N ILE A 133 -12.07 -7.91 -13.96
CA ILE A 133 -10.92 -8.68 -13.46
C ILE A 133 -11.16 -8.80 -11.95
N THR A 134 -10.94 -9.98 -11.37
CA THR A 134 -11.11 -10.17 -9.91
C THR A 134 -9.77 -10.17 -9.19
N TYR A 135 -9.79 -9.87 -7.90
CA TYR A 135 -8.61 -9.85 -7.04
C TYR A 135 -8.82 -10.74 -5.82
N ARG A 136 -7.83 -11.59 -5.51
CA ARG A 136 -7.83 -12.40 -4.29
C ARG A 136 -6.40 -12.67 -3.83
N ASP A 137 -6.12 -12.38 -2.57
CA ASP A 137 -4.87 -12.80 -1.89
C ASP A 137 -3.59 -12.47 -2.66
N GLY A 138 -3.50 -11.28 -3.27
CA GLY A 138 -2.30 -10.85 -4.02
C GLY A 138 -2.36 -11.12 -5.53
N ARG A 139 -3.42 -11.77 -6.02
CA ARG A 139 -3.55 -12.25 -7.39
C ARG A 139 -4.65 -11.51 -8.14
N LEU A 140 -4.36 -11.10 -9.37
CA LEU A 140 -5.37 -10.71 -10.35
C LEU A 140 -5.81 -11.95 -11.11
N ARG A 141 -7.11 -12.19 -11.22
CA ARG A 141 -7.69 -13.31 -11.97
C ARG A 141 -8.45 -12.80 -13.19
N VAL A 142 -8.10 -13.35 -14.34
CA VAL A 142 -8.69 -12.99 -15.64
C VAL A 142 -10.07 -13.61 -15.75
N GLU A 143 -11.09 -12.79 -16.02
CA GLU A 143 -12.48 -13.27 -16.20
C GLU A 143 -12.81 -13.54 -17.67
N GLN A 144 -12.16 -12.82 -18.60
CA GLN A 144 -12.43 -12.92 -20.04
C GLN A 144 -11.13 -13.17 -20.79
N PRO A 145 -11.07 -14.13 -21.72
CA PRO A 145 -9.86 -14.38 -22.50
C PRO A 145 -9.52 -13.18 -23.40
N GLY A 146 -8.25 -13.05 -23.76
CA GLY A 146 -7.78 -12.05 -24.71
C GLY A 146 -6.31 -11.66 -24.51
N LYS A 147 -5.86 -10.64 -25.23
CA LYS A 147 -4.51 -10.09 -25.06
C LYS A 147 -4.54 -8.99 -23.99
N TYR A 148 -3.73 -9.15 -22.95
CA TYR A 148 -3.63 -8.24 -21.82
C TYR A 148 -2.26 -7.61 -21.76
N TYR A 149 -2.20 -6.28 -21.65
CA TYR A 149 -0.98 -5.61 -21.23
C TYR A 149 -0.92 -5.69 -19.70
N VAL A 150 0.08 -6.41 -19.19
CA VAL A 150 0.33 -6.61 -17.76
C VAL A 150 1.51 -5.75 -17.36
N TYR A 151 1.43 -5.01 -16.24
CA TYR A 151 2.48 -4.12 -15.79
C TYR A 151 2.58 -4.06 -14.28
N SER A 152 3.76 -3.75 -13.77
CA SER A 152 3.95 -3.45 -12.35
C SER A 152 5.17 -2.56 -12.14
N GLN A 153 5.05 -1.67 -11.16
CA GLN A 153 6.17 -0.94 -10.58
C GLN A 153 6.37 -1.31 -9.12
N ILE A 154 7.60 -1.55 -8.71
CA ILE A 154 7.98 -1.68 -7.31
C ILE A 154 9.05 -0.65 -6.96
N TYR A 155 8.79 0.13 -5.92
CA TYR A 155 9.71 1.12 -5.41
C TYR A 155 10.44 0.62 -4.18
N PHE A 156 11.67 0.18 -4.40
CA PHE A 156 12.55 -0.29 -3.35
C PHE A 156 13.18 0.87 -2.59
N ARG A 157 13.23 0.74 -1.27
CA ARG A 157 13.86 1.68 -0.35
C ARG A 157 14.70 0.91 0.67
N TYR A 158 16.01 0.95 0.48
CA TYR A 158 16.99 0.35 1.37
C TYR A 158 17.61 1.41 2.25
N ARG A 159 17.81 1.11 3.52
CA ARG A 159 18.69 1.89 4.40
C ARG A 159 20.05 1.23 4.42
N SER A 160 21.11 2.03 4.48
CA SER A 160 22.46 1.52 4.66
C SER A 160 22.54 0.85 6.02
N ALA A 161 22.55 -0.48 6.02
CA ALA A 161 23.00 -1.25 7.15
C ALA A 161 24.49 -1.44 6.91
N GLY A 162 25.33 -0.65 7.59
CA GLY A 162 26.78 -0.67 7.40
C GLY A 162 27.29 -2.11 7.27
N ALA A 163 28.05 -2.35 6.19
CA ALA A 163 28.62 -3.63 5.75
C ALA A 163 27.68 -4.60 5.01
N GLN A 164 27.73 -4.53 3.67
CA GLN A 164 27.66 -5.75 2.83
C GLN A 164 28.42 -5.53 1.50
N ASP A 165 29.45 -6.35 1.26
CA ASP A 165 30.42 -6.26 0.15
C ASP A 165 29.85 -6.53 -1.26
N SER A 166 28.54 -6.77 -1.38
CA SER A 166 27.84 -6.85 -2.66
C SER A 166 26.51 -6.14 -2.54
N GLY A 167 26.30 -5.08 -3.31
CA GLY A 167 25.03 -4.35 -3.31
C GLY A 167 23.84 -5.29 -3.57
N PRO A 168 22.70 -5.15 -2.88
CA PRO A 168 21.53 -5.99 -3.09
C PRO A 168 21.10 -6.04 -4.56
N GLN A 169 20.94 -7.26 -5.08
CA GLN A 169 20.27 -7.48 -6.36
C GLN A 169 18.76 -7.28 -6.17
N LEU A 170 18.24 -6.23 -6.79
CA LEU A 170 16.83 -5.86 -6.72
C LEU A 170 16.12 -6.57 -7.84
N VAL A 171 15.16 -7.43 -7.51
CA VAL A 171 14.47 -8.22 -8.51
C VAL A 171 12.98 -8.07 -8.30
N GLN A 172 12.27 -7.79 -9.40
CA GLN A 172 10.82 -7.82 -9.49
C GLN A 172 10.42 -8.85 -10.54
N CYS A 173 9.51 -9.75 -10.19
CA CYS A 173 9.03 -10.81 -11.05
C CYS A 173 7.51 -10.74 -11.17
N ILE A 174 6.99 -10.77 -12.39
CA ILE A 174 5.57 -10.97 -12.68
C ILE A 174 5.39 -12.45 -13.01
N GLN A 175 4.52 -13.11 -12.26
CA GLN A 175 4.23 -14.53 -12.34
C GLN A 175 2.85 -14.73 -12.97
N TRP A 176 2.72 -15.75 -13.80
CA TRP A 176 1.47 -16.23 -14.35
C TRP A 176 1.21 -17.64 -13.88
N GLN A 177 -0.02 -17.89 -13.46
CA GLN A 177 -0.45 -19.20 -13.04
C GLN A 177 -1.69 -19.57 -13.85
N PRO A 178 -1.56 -20.49 -14.81
CA PRO A 178 -2.71 -21.11 -15.44
C PRO A 178 -3.57 -21.82 -14.38
N SER A 179 -4.88 -21.90 -14.63
CA SER A 179 -5.78 -22.67 -13.77
C SER A 179 -5.25 -24.09 -13.51
N HIS A 180 -5.23 -24.51 -12.24
CA HIS A 180 -4.76 -25.82 -11.78
C HIS A 180 -3.29 -26.16 -12.08
N SER A 181 -2.45 -25.15 -12.36
CA SER A 181 -1.01 -25.33 -12.67
C SER A 181 -0.11 -24.65 -11.64
N GLN A 182 1.19 -24.98 -11.67
CA GLN A 182 2.20 -24.22 -10.91
C GLN A 182 2.47 -22.86 -11.57
N PRO A 183 2.90 -21.85 -10.80
CA PRO A 183 3.29 -20.55 -11.34
C PRO A 183 4.49 -20.63 -12.30
N ILE A 184 4.44 -19.79 -13.33
CA ILE A 184 5.45 -19.64 -14.37
C ILE A 184 5.87 -18.16 -14.39
N LEU A 185 7.18 -17.92 -14.47
CA LEU A 185 7.73 -16.57 -14.58
C LEU A 185 7.40 -15.96 -15.95
N LEU A 186 6.66 -14.85 -16.00
CA LEU A 186 6.40 -14.10 -17.23
C LEU A 186 7.47 -13.05 -17.51
N LEU A 187 7.75 -12.20 -16.51
CA LEU A 187 8.66 -11.07 -16.65
C LEU A 187 9.55 -10.98 -15.42
N LYS A 188 10.81 -10.64 -15.64
CA LYS A 188 11.81 -10.43 -14.58
C LYS A 188 12.59 -9.15 -14.87
N GLY A 189 12.44 -8.18 -13.97
CA GLY A 189 13.21 -6.96 -13.93
C GLY A 189 14.29 -7.07 -12.88
N VAL A 190 15.52 -6.70 -13.21
CA VAL A 190 16.66 -6.71 -12.30
C VAL A 190 17.31 -5.34 -12.27
N GLY A 191 17.44 -4.78 -11.08
CA GLY A 191 18.22 -3.58 -10.79
C GLY A 191 19.41 -3.95 -9.92
N THR A 192 20.61 -3.63 -10.37
CA THR A 192 21.79 -3.63 -9.51
C THR A 192 22.09 -2.20 -9.13
N LYS A 193 22.47 -1.98 -7.88
CA LYS A 193 22.89 -0.65 -7.42
C LYS A 193 24.34 -0.72 -6.98
N CYS A 194 25.16 0.17 -7.55
CA CYS A 194 26.46 0.49 -6.97
C CYS A 194 26.22 1.30 -5.70
N TRP A 195 26.72 0.81 -4.58
CA TRP A 195 26.64 1.51 -3.30
C TRP A 195 27.88 2.37 -3.14
N ALA A 196 27.70 3.68 -3.08
CA ALA A 196 28.73 4.55 -2.53
C ALA A 196 28.82 4.24 -1.01
N PRO A 197 30.03 4.09 -0.44
CA PRO A 197 30.20 3.75 0.97
C PRO A 197 29.48 4.72 1.93
N GLU A 198 29.32 5.98 1.53
CA GLU A 198 28.72 7.06 2.32
C GLU A 198 27.21 7.22 2.10
N ALA A 199 26.57 6.38 1.27
CA ALA A 199 25.15 6.52 0.99
C ALA A 199 24.28 6.00 2.16
N ASP A 200 23.50 6.89 2.79
CA ASP A 200 22.59 6.53 3.90
C ASP A 200 21.41 5.65 3.47
N TYR A 201 20.94 5.81 2.23
CA TYR A 201 19.82 5.05 1.70
C TYR A 201 19.89 4.90 0.17
N GLY A 202 19.21 3.86 -0.32
CA GLY A 202 19.06 3.58 -1.73
C GLY A 202 17.60 3.57 -2.16
N LEU A 203 17.27 4.40 -3.14
CA LEU A 203 15.98 4.42 -3.82
C LEU A 203 16.12 3.80 -5.21
N HIS A 204 15.17 2.95 -5.59
CA HIS A 204 15.13 2.36 -6.93
C HIS A 204 13.70 1.94 -7.30
N ALA A 205 13.18 2.48 -8.40
CA ALA A 205 11.91 2.06 -8.98
C ALA A 205 12.19 1.09 -10.13
N LEU A 206 11.66 -0.12 -10.06
CA LEU A 206 11.63 -1.05 -11.18
C LEU A 206 10.24 -1.02 -11.78
N TYR A 207 10.14 -0.67 -13.07
CA TYR A 207 8.92 -0.80 -13.85
C TYR A 207 9.16 -1.84 -14.94
N GLN A 208 8.18 -2.71 -15.17
CA GLN A 208 8.15 -3.58 -16.35
C GLN A 208 6.70 -3.85 -16.75
N GLY A 209 6.51 -4.15 -18.04
CA GLY A 209 5.23 -4.59 -18.56
C GLY A 209 5.37 -5.25 -19.93
N GLY A 210 4.37 -6.02 -20.31
CA GLY A 210 4.37 -6.79 -21.55
C GLY A 210 2.97 -7.24 -21.95
N LEU A 211 2.81 -7.60 -23.21
CA LEU A 211 1.55 -8.10 -23.77
C LEU A 211 1.52 -9.63 -23.76
N PHE A 212 0.48 -10.21 -23.18
CA PHE A 212 0.33 -11.67 -23.06
C PHE A 212 -1.08 -12.09 -23.43
N GLU A 213 -1.20 -13.26 -24.04
CA GLU A 213 -2.50 -13.90 -24.26
C GLU A 213 -2.89 -14.71 -23.02
N LEU A 214 -4.01 -14.34 -22.40
CA LEU A 214 -4.47 -14.92 -21.14
C LEU A 214 -5.85 -15.54 -21.31
N LYS A 215 -6.10 -16.63 -20.59
CA LYS A 215 -7.37 -17.34 -20.58
C LYS A 215 -8.19 -16.97 -19.34
N ALA A 216 -9.51 -17.17 -19.44
CA ALA A 216 -10.36 -17.06 -18.26
C ALA A 216 -9.91 -18.06 -17.18
N GLY A 217 -9.79 -17.59 -15.93
CA GLY A 217 -9.27 -18.35 -14.80
C GLY A 217 -7.76 -18.31 -14.62
N ASP A 218 -7.01 -17.70 -15.54
CA ASP A 218 -5.58 -17.46 -15.32
C ASP A 218 -5.37 -16.41 -14.22
N GLU A 219 -4.34 -16.61 -13.41
CA GLU A 219 -3.99 -15.71 -12.32
C GLU A 219 -2.61 -15.07 -12.56
N LEU A 220 -2.46 -13.82 -12.15
CA LEU A 220 -1.23 -13.06 -12.21
C LEU A 220 -0.89 -12.52 -10.83
N PHE A 221 0.39 -12.56 -10.45
CA PHE A 221 0.85 -11.94 -9.21
C PHE A 221 2.28 -11.44 -9.33
N VAL A 222 2.69 -10.60 -8.37
CA VAL A 222 4.03 -10.01 -8.33
C VAL A 222 4.80 -10.61 -7.16
N SER A 223 6.09 -10.85 -7.38
CA SER A 223 7.03 -11.31 -6.36
C SER A 223 8.38 -10.60 -6.50
N VAL A 224 9.14 -10.54 -5.41
CA VAL A 224 10.37 -9.73 -5.33
C VAL A 224 11.50 -10.47 -4.60
N SER A 225 12.74 -10.02 -4.78
CA SER A 225 13.90 -10.56 -4.06
C SER A 225 13.94 -10.17 -2.57
N SER A 226 13.31 -9.05 -2.21
CA SER A 226 13.34 -8.45 -0.87
C SER A 226 12.10 -7.57 -0.63
N LEU A 227 11.63 -7.52 0.62
CA LEU A 227 10.51 -6.68 1.05
C LEU A 227 10.92 -5.27 1.51
N ALA A 228 12.15 -4.84 1.20
CA ALA A 228 12.62 -3.47 1.42
C ALA A 228 11.98 -2.50 0.38
N ILE A 229 10.66 -2.37 0.45
CA ILE A 229 9.80 -1.57 -0.43
C ILE A 229 9.27 -0.37 0.38
N ASP A 230 9.10 0.79 -0.25
CA ASP A 230 8.39 1.89 0.41
C ASP A 230 6.88 1.63 0.39
N TYR A 231 6.32 1.34 1.56
CA TYR A 231 4.88 1.10 1.75
C TYR A 231 4.08 2.36 2.09
N ASN A 232 4.73 3.51 2.25
CA ASN A 232 4.07 4.75 2.65
C ASN A 232 3.62 5.61 1.46
N ASP A 233 4.00 5.24 0.24
CA ASP A 233 3.63 5.94 -0.99
C ASP A 233 2.85 5.00 -1.92
N ALA A 234 1.53 5.21 -1.99
CA ALA A 234 0.63 4.42 -2.83
C ALA A 234 0.85 4.66 -4.33
N ALA A 235 1.46 5.78 -4.73
CA ALA A 235 1.79 6.06 -6.13
C ALA A 235 3.10 5.41 -6.57
N ALA A 236 3.96 5.03 -5.61
CA ALA A 236 5.29 4.52 -5.92
C ALA A 236 5.31 3.04 -6.35
N SER A 237 4.40 2.22 -5.83
CA SER A 237 4.33 0.78 -6.12
C SER A 237 2.92 0.34 -6.49
N TYR A 238 2.78 -0.30 -7.64
CA TYR A 238 1.49 -0.69 -8.22
C TYR A 238 1.60 -1.93 -9.12
N PHE A 239 0.45 -2.56 -9.35
CA PHE A 239 0.29 -3.72 -10.21
C PHE A 239 -1.04 -3.63 -10.96
N GLY A 240 -1.02 -3.89 -12.27
CA GLY A 240 -2.23 -3.82 -13.07
C GLY A 240 -2.17 -4.62 -14.36
N ALA A 241 -3.33 -4.73 -14.98
CA ALA A 241 -3.50 -5.32 -16.30
C ALA A 241 -4.71 -4.71 -16.99
N PHE A 242 -4.70 -4.62 -18.32
CA PHE A 242 -5.90 -4.28 -19.09
C PHE A 242 -5.93 -5.04 -20.41
N ARG A 243 -7.14 -5.39 -20.87
CA ARG A 243 -7.33 -6.07 -22.14
C ARG A 243 -7.23 -5.08 -23.29
N LEU A 244 -6.53 -5.46 -24.35
CA LEU A 244 -6.55 -4.77 -25.63
C LEU A 244 -7.72 -5.27 -26.48
N ASP A 245 -8.34 -4.36 -27.21
CA ASP A 245 -9.17 -4.71 -28.35
C ASP A 245 -8.24 -4.65 -29.57
N LEU A 246 -7.93 -5.81 -30.15
CA LEU A 246 -7.16 -5.92 -31.39
C LEU A 246 -8.08 -6.42 -32.50
#